data_AF-A0A970HEX4-F1
#
_entry.id   AF-A0A970HEX4-F1
#
_cell.length_a   1.000
_cell.length_b   1.000
_cell.length_c   1.000
_cell.angle_alpha   90.00
_cell.angle_beta   90.00
_cell.angle_gamma   90.00
#
_symmetry.space_group_name_H-M   'P 1'
#
loop_
_entity.id
_entity.type
_entity.pdbx_description
1 polymer ?
#
loop_
_entity_poly.entity_id
_entity_poly.type
_entity_poly.pdbx_seq_one_letter_code
_entity_poly.pdbx_strand_id
1 'polypeptide(L)' 'MSTTTVEPAPAAATERLVRELQERGWEVSSRLRWVAVARRGVEVEEADGATCLEALVRLAEALRLEEGARLP' A
#
# COMPACT_ATOMS: atom_id res chain seq x y z
N MET A 1 6.05 -34.68 4.37
CA MET A 1 6.50 -33.27 4.33
C MET A 1 5.47 -32.50 3.53
N SER A 2 4.54 -31.84 4.18
CA SER A 2 3.50 -31.05 3.53
C SER A 2 3.82 -29.58 3.77
N THR A 3 4.33 -28.90 2.76
CA THR A 3 4.43 -27.43 2.76
C THR A 3 3.02 -26.89 2.56
N THR A 4 2.28 -26.74 3.65
CA THR A 4 1.01 -25.99 3.64
C THR A 4 1.36 -24.54 3.31
N THR A 5 1.09 -24.13 2.07
CA THR A 5 1.08 -22.72 1.68
C THR A 5 0.01 -22.05 2.51
N VAL A 6 0.41 -21.46 3.64
CA VAL A 6 -0.46 -20.59 4.43
C VAL A 6 -0.62 -19.35 3.56
N GLU A 7 -1.76 -19.21 2.88
CA GLU A 7 -2.13 -17.92 2.31
C GLU A 7 -1.99 -16.90 3.44
N PRO A 8 -1.15 -15.85 3.28
CA PRO A 8 -0.97 -14.88 4.34
C PRO A 8 -2.34 -14.28 4.61
N ALA A 9 -2.80 -14.37 5.86
CA ALA A 9 -4.02 -13.71 6.29
C ALA A 9 -3.99 -12.25 5.79
N PRO A 10 -5.13 -11.66 5.38
CA PRO A 10 -5.18 -10.33 4.77
C PRO A 10 -4.48 -9.25 5.61
N ALA A 11 -4.39 -9.45 6.93
CA ALA A 11 -3.59 -8.64 7.85
C ALA A 11 -2.08 -8.66 7.55
N ALA A 12 -1.47 -9.84 7.33
CA ALA A 12 -0.04 -9.96 7.05
C ALA A 12 0.35 -9.33 5.70
N ALA A 13 -0.51 -9.46 4.70
CA ALA A 13 -0.33 -8.78 3.40
C ALA A 13 -0.44 -7.25 3.54
N THR A 14 -1.40 -6.78 4.34
CA THR A 14 -1.58 -5.36 4.65
C THR A 14 -0.36 -4.80 5.39
N GLU A 15 0.11 -5.46 6.44
CA GLU A 15 1.30 -5.05 7.22
C GLU A 15 2.56 -4.98 6.34
N ARG A 16 2.74 -5.98 5.46
CA ARG A 16 3.87 -5.98 4.53
C ARG A 16 3.83 -4.76 3.59
N LEU A 17 2.68 -4.47 2.98
CA LEU A 17 2.52 -3.32 2.08
C LEU A 17 2.74 -1.98 2.80
N VAL A 18 2.17 -1.82 3.98
CA VAL A 18 2.39 -0.61 4.81
C VAL A 18 3.87 -0.44 5.12
N ARG A 19 4.56 -1.52 5.49
CA ARG A 19 5.99 -1.48 5.78
C ARG A 19 6.83 -1.15 4.54
N GLU A 20 6.53 -1.74 3.38
CA GLU A 20 7.23 -1.42 2.12
C GLU A 20 7.07 0.07 1.75
N LEU A 21 5.89 0.66 1.98
CA LEU A 21 5.64 2.09 1.76
C LEU A 21 6.42 2.97 2.76
N GLN A 22 6.42 2.59 4.04
CA GLN A 22 7.20 3.28 5.08
C GLN A 22 8.72 3.22 4.83
N GLU A 23 9.24 2.08 4.39
CA GLU A 23 10.66 1.91 4.01
C GLU A 23 11.03 2.83 2.82
N ARG A 24 10.06 3.18 1.95
CA ARG A 24 10.21 4.17 0.87
C ARG A 24 9.98 5.63 1.30
N GLY A 25 9.78 5.86 2.60
CA GLY A 25 9.57 7.18 3.19
C GLY A 25 8.13 7.69 3.11
N TRP A 26 7.16 6.82 2.82
CA TRP A 26 5.74 7.17 2.79
C TRP A 26 5.07 6.89 4.13
N GLU A 27 4.41 7.90 4.68
CA GLU A 27 3.58 7.76 5.87
C GLU A 27 2.18 7.31 5.45
N VAL A 28 1.81 6.08 5.79
CA VAL A 28 0.54 5.47 5.37
C VAL A 28 -0.50 5.55 6.48
N SER A 29 -1.67 6.07 6.15
CA SER A 29 -2.84 6.14 7.02
C SER A 29 -4.05 5.53 6.34
N SER A 30 -4.84 4.75 7.06
CA SER A 30 -6.17 4.31 6.60
C SER A 30 -7.24 5.16 7.27
N ARG A 31 -8.17 5.72 6.49
CA ARG A 31 -9.36 6.40 7.03
C ARG A 31 -10.55 5.46 7.04
N LEU A 32 -11.50 5.72 7.94
CA LEU A 32 -12.78 5.01 8.03
C LEU A 32 -13.49 5.11 6.67
N ARG A 33 -13.49 4.01 5.90
CA ARG A 33 -14.08 3.75 4.55
C ARG A 33 -13.12 3.19 3.50
N TRP A 34 -12.11 2.39 3.88
CA TRP A 34 -11.26 1.68 2.90
C TRP A 34 -10.51 2.63 1.95
N VAL A 35 -10.08 3.77 2.50
CA VAL A 35 -9.20 4.70 1.80
C VAL A 35 -7.83 4.61 2.44
N ALA A 36 -6.82 4.30 1.64
CA ALA A 36 -5.42 4.33 2.02
C ALA A 36 -4.81 5.62 1.51
N VAL A 37 -4.12 6.34 2.39
CA VAL A 37 -3.46 7.62 2.09
C VAL A 37 -1.98 7.45 2.40
N ALA A 38 -1.11 7.74 1.44
CA ALA A 38 0.33 7.80 1.62
C ALA A 38 0.80 9.25 1.51
N ARG A 39 1.67 9.69 2.42
CA ARG A 39 2.23 11.04 2.42
C ARG A 39 3.74 11.02 2.45
N ARG A 40 4.39 11.85 1.64
CA ARG A 40 5.85 12.06 1.64
C ARG A 40 6.16 13.54 1.44
N GLY A 41 6.34 14.27 2.55
CA GLY A 41 6.57 15.71 2.50
C GLY A 41 5.35 16.47 1.98
N VAL A 42 5.45 17.04 0.76
CA VAL A 42 4.33 17.72 0.06
C VAL A 42 3.54 16.78 -0.85
N GLU A 43 4.05 15.59 -1.11
CA GLU A 43 3.41 14.58 -1.96
C GLU A 43 2.37 13.83 -1.14
N VAL A 44 1.15 13.73 -1.66
CA VAL A 44 0.04 13.01 -1.03
C VAL A 44 -0.67 12.20 -2.10
N GLU A 45 -0.69 10.90 -1.91
CA GLU A 45 -1.41 9.96 -2.76
C GLU A 45 -2.50 9.27 -1.94
N GLU A 46 -3.66 9.06 -2.55
CA GLU A 46 -4.75 8.34 -1.92
C GLU A 46 -5.41 7.38 -2.90
N ALA A 47 -5.82 6.22 -2.40
CA ALA A 47 -6.54 5.24 -3.18
C ALA A 47 -7.66 4.61 -2.34
N ASP A 48 -8.82 4.43 -2.96
CA ASP A 48 -9.95 3.69 -2.42
C ASP A 48 -9.98 2.25 -2.93
N GLY A 49 -10.61 1.36 -2.16
CA GLY A 49 -10.86 -0.01 -2.56
C GLY A 49 -12.08 -0.61 -1.84
N ALA A 50 -12.50 -1.81 -2.24
CA ALA A 50 -13.58 -2.51 -1.53
C ALA A 50 -13.13 -3.06 -0.17
N THR A 51 -11.81 -3.17 0.04
CA THR A 51 -11.17 -3.60 1.29
C THR A 51 -9.94 -2.75 1.59
N CYS A 52 -9.45 -2.80 2.84
CA CYS A 52 -8.20 -2.13 3.23
C CYS A 52 -7.00 -2.61 2.39
N LEU A 53 -6.93 -3.92 2.12
CA LEU A 53 -5.87 -4.51 1.31
C LEU A 53 -5.93 -3.99 -0.14
N GLU A 54 -7.12 -3.94 -0.73
CA GLU A 54 -7.30 -3.43 -2.10
C GLU A 54 -6.92 -1.95 -2.21
N ALA A 55 -7.31 -1.13 -1.23
CA ALA A 55 -6.93 0.28 -1.18
C ALA A 55 -5.40 0.45 -1.09
N LEU A 56 -4.73 -0.36 -0.26
CA LEU A 56 -3.27 -0.34 -0.13
C LEU A 56 -2.55 -0.83 -1.38
N VAL A 57 -3.06 -1.87 -2.05
CA VAL A 57 -2.51 -2.37 -3.31
C VAL A 57 -2.59 -1.28 -4.38
N ARG A 58 -3.77 -0.66 -4.56
CA ARG A 58 -3.96 0.42 -5.52
C ARG A 58 -3.08 1.64 -5.22
N LEU A 59 -2.93 1.98 -3.94
CA LEU A 59 -2.03 3.05 -3.51
C LEU A 59 -0.57 2.72 -3.87
N ALA A 60 -0.13 1.49 -3.61
CA ALA A 60 1.21 1.05 -3.97
C ALA A 60 1.44 1.02 -5.49
N GLU A 61 0.42 0.68 -6.27
CA GLU A 61 0.44 0.74 -7.74
C GLU A 61 0.54 2.19 -8.26
N ALA A 62 -0.26 3.11 -7.72
CA ALA A 62 -0.19 4.55 -8.04
C ALA A 62 1.20 5.12 -7.76
N LEU A 63 1.76 4.80 -6.59
CA LEU A 63 3.11 5.23 -6.20
C LEU A 63 4.24 4.58 -7.01
N ARG A 64 4.01 3.38 -7.57
CA ARG A 64 4.96 2.77 -8.52
C ARG A 64 4.89 3.43 -9.90
N LEU A 65 3.68 3.77 -10.35
CA LEU A 65 3.46 4.53 -11.58
C LEU A 65 4.11 5.92 -11.50
N GLU A 66 3.97 6.63 -10.39
CA GLU A 66 4.61 7.92 -10.16
C GLU A 66 6.15 7.83 -10.16
N GLU A 67 6.72 6.82 -9.51
CA GLU A 67 8.18 6.64 -9.46
C GLU A 67 8.76 6.20 -10.82
N GLY A 68 7.97 5.52 -11.65
CA GLY A 68 8.32 5.21 -13.05
C GLY A 68 8.02 6.34 -14.05
N ALA A 69 7.06 7.23 -13.74
CA ALA A 69 6.65 8.36 -14.58
C ALA A 69 7.51 9.60 -14.35
N ARG A 70 8.29 9.66 -13.27
CA ARG A 70 9.42 10.60 -13.09
C ARG A 70 10.56 10.26 -14.08
N LEU A 71 10.31 10.47 -15.36
CA LEU A 71 11.35 10.56 -16.39
C LEU A 71 11.91 11.99 -16.46
N PRO A 72 13.21 12.15 -16.80
CA PRO A 72 13.98 13.40 -16.70
C PRO A 72 13.49 14.55 -17.58
#